data_AF-A0A932Y1Z0-F1
#
_entry.id   AF-A0A932Y1Z0-F1
#
_cell.length_a   1.000
_cell.length_b   1.000
_cell.length_c   1.000
_cell.angle_alpha   90.00
_cell.angle_beta   90.00
_cell.angle_gamma   90.00
#
_symmetry.space_group_name_H-M   'P 1'
#
loop_
_entity.id
_entity.type
_entity.pdbx_description
1 polymer ?
#
loop_
_entity_poly.entity_id
_entity_poly.type
_entity_poly.pdbx_seq_one_letter_code
_entity_poly.pdbx_strand_id
1 'polypeptide(L)'
;MSSTLTRDTLETSFFLLLATCYLLLATPAQAQEFTFSRALNDYTYTFDQYRLSHRQYQLKKNEYLKFGTLTSQTEAQTATLDMLLKRDDVIRTYLTALRLKLAETPGTDPLDREALFARIDQEVNWLFQHQTKLQNTTSLAELSRVSQELQTRYTTIQLLAYQSLTSILAGKQNGLRSQLQTHLQTLKSSVDQIRQSGESTQLLDRWLVQAQQRLELSLERQTAGEFTSQKLTPQNRNLVQEFLNIEFTLKESHQYLKETLFSLQEIIKEIIT
;
A
#
# COMPACT_ATOMS: atom_id res chain seq x y z
N MET A 1 55.23 -52.23 5.85
CA MET A 1 55.04 -50.79 6.17
C MET A 1 54.64 -50.10 4.87
N SER A 2 53.64 -49.21 4.87
CA SER A 2 53.15 -48.42 3.70
C SER A 2 51.86 -48.88 2.98
N SER A 3 50.81 -49.29 3.71
CA SER A 3 49.46 -49.33 3.13
C SER A 3 48.34 -48.73 3.99
N THR A 4 48.63 -48.33 5.23
CA THR A 4 47.65 -47.74 6.16
C THR A 4 47.64 -46.21 6.15
N LEU A 5 48.75 -45.55 5.78
CA LEU A 5 48.88 -44.08 5.79
C LEU A 5 48.16 -43.36 4.64
N THR A 6 47.82 -44.06 3.56
CA THR A 6 47.13 -43.47 2.40
C THR A 6 45.61 -43.42 2.56
N ARG A 7 45.03 -44.19 3.48
CA ARG A 7 43.57 -44.25 3.67
C ARG A 7 43.05 -43.09 4.53
N ASP A 8 43.77 -42.76 5.60
CA ASP A 8 43.39 -41.67 6.52
C ASP A 8 43.53 -40.27 5.89
N THR A 9 44.45 -40.10 4.94
CA THR A 9 44.64 -38.83 4.20
C THR A 9 43.57 -38.60 3.12
N LEU A 10 43.01 -39.69 2.57
CA LEU A 10 41.88 -39.63 1.63
C LEU A 10 40.57 -39.29 2.35
N GLU A 11 40.33 -39.86 3.53
CA GLU A 11 39.10 -39.60 4.28
C GLU A 11 39.06 -38.17 4.83
N THR A 12 40.17 -37.66 5.38
CA THR A 12 40.26 -36.26 5.83
C THR A 12 40.14 -35.26 4.69
N SER A 13 40.71 -35.56 3.52
CA SER A 13 40.56 -34.73 2.32
C SER A 13 39.13 -34.74 1.79
N PHE A 14 38.43 -35.88 1.86
CA PHE A 14 37.03 -35.99 1.44
C PHE A 14 36.10 -35.17 2.35
N PHE A 15 36.30 -35.21 3.68
CA PHE A 15 35.52 -34.39 4.61
C PHE A 15 35.79 -32.88 4.44
N LEU A 16 37.03 -32.49 4.14
CA LEU A 16 37.37 -31.09 3.89
C LEU A 16 36.76 -30.58 2.58
N LEU A 17 36.69 -31.44 1.56
CA LEU A 17 36.08 -31.16 0.25
C LEU A 17 34.55 -31.12 0.35
N LEU A 18 33.94 -31.98 1.19
CA LEU A 18 32.50 -31.93 1.47
C LEU A 18 32.10 -30.67 2.26
N ALA A 19 32.92 -30.26 3.23
CA ALA A 19 32.69 -29.05 4.02
C ALA A 19 32.87 -27.76 3.18
N THR A 20 33.84 -27.72 2.28
CA THR A 20 34.02 -26.60 1.33
C THR A 20 32.92 -26.58 0.27
N CYS A 21 32.42 -27.72 -0.20
CA CYS A 21 31.22 -27.78 -1.05
C CYS A 21 29.96 -27.26 -0.34
N TYR A 22 29.79 -27.55 0.95
CA TYR A 22 28.64 -27.04 1.73
C TYR A 22 28.68 -25.52 1.92
N LEU A 23 29.88 -24.94 2.09
CA LEU A 23 30.06 -23.49 2.18
C LEU A 23 29.92 -22.76 0.83
N LEU A 24 30.22 -23.43 -0.28
CA LEU A 24 30.03 -22.89 -1.65
C LEU A 24 28.58 -23.02 -2.17
N LEU A 25 27.77 -23.89 -1.56
CA LEU A 25 26.33 -24.02 -1.84
C LEU A 25 25.43 -23.20 -0.91
N ALA A 26 26.01 -22.52 0.08
CA ALA A 26 25.32 -21.50 0.85
C ALA A 26 25.14 -20.26 -0.04
N THR A 27 24.21 -20.31 -0.98
CA THR A 27 23.67 -19.10 -1.59
C THR A 27 23.22 -18.21 -0.45
N PRO A 28 23.65 -16.93 -0.39
CA PRO A 28 23.10 -16.03 0.62
C PRO A 28 21.59 -16.11 0.45
N ALA A 29 20.89 -16.48 1.53
CA ALA A 29 19.44 -16.41 1.54
C ALA A 29 19.12 -14.95 1.22
N GLN A 30 18.82 -14.66 -0.05
CA GLN A 30 18.39 -13.34 -0.45
C GLN A 30 17.13 -13.15 0.35
N ALA A 31 17.20 -12.27 1.36
CA ALA A 31 16.06 -11.90 2.17
C ALA A 31 14.97 -11.53 1.16
N GLN A 32 13.95 -12.37 1.06
CA GLN A 32 12.91 -12.20 0.06
C GLN A 32 12.35 -10.80 0.26
N GLU A 33 12.52 -9.94 -0.74
CA GLU A 33 12.18 -8.54 -0.66
C GLU A 33 10.72 -8.40 -0.18
N PHE A 34 10.51 -7.62 0.88
CA PHE A 34 9.19 -7.48 1.46
C PHE A 34 8.39 -6.48 0.61
N THR A 35 7.60 -7.02 -0.32
CA THR A 35 6.82 -6.25 -1.30
C THR A 35 5.39 -5.97 -0.83
N PHE A 36 4.72 -5.02 -1.48
CA PHE A 36 3.30 -4.74 -1.30
C PHE A 36 2.44 -5.98 -1.44
N SER A 37 2.71 -6.83 -2.45
CA SER A 37 1.94 -8.05 -2.67
C SER A 37 1.98 -8.97 -1.46
N ARG A 38 3.14 -9.07 -0.79
CA ARG A 38 3.29 -9.87 0.42
C ARG A 38 2.55 -9.23 1.60
N ALA A 39 2.72 -7.93 1.81
CA ALA A 39 2.00 -7.23 2.89
C ALA A 39 0.47 -7.23 2.71
N LEU A 40 -0.03 -7.21 1.48
CA LEU A 40 -1.47 -7.34 1.20
C LEU A 40 -1.99 -8.73 1.54
N ASN A 41 -1.20 -9.78 1.27
CA ASN A 41 -1.53 -11.15 1.69
C ASN A 41 -1.53 -11.26 3.22
N ASP A 42 -0.55 -10.66 3.90
CA ASP A 42 -0.49 -10.61 5.36
C ASP A 42 -1.73 -9.90 5.93
N TYR A 43 -2.13 -8.77 5.35
CA TYR A 43 -3.37 -8.08 5.72
C TYR A 43 -4.62 -8.94 5.52
N THR A 44 -4.72 -9.63 4.37
CA THR A 44 -5.87 -10.50 4.07
C THR A 44 -5.96 -11.62 5.10
N TYR A 45 -4.82 -12.24 5.42
CA TYR A 45 -4.73 -13.28 6.44
C TYR A 45 -5.13 -12.76 7.83
N THR A 46 -4.56 -11.64 8.29
CA THR A 46 -4.90 -11.08 9.62
C THR A 46 -6.37 -10.66 9.69
N PHE A 47 -6.94 -10.16 8.60
CA PHE A 47 -8.36 -9.81 8.52
C PHE A 47 -9.25 -11.03 8.70
N ASP A 48 -8.92 -12.17 8.08
CA ASP A 48 -9.66 -13.41 8.28
C ASP A 48 -9.50 -13.96 9.71
N GLN A 49 -8.31 -13.84 10.31
CA GLN A 49 -8.11 -14.19 11.72
C GLN A 49 -8.97 -13.33 12.65
N TYR A 50 -9.04 -12.02 12.40
CA TYR A 50 -9.92 -11.12 13.14
C TYR A 50 -11.40 -11.50 12.99
N ARG A 51 -11.85 -11.86 11.78
CA ARG A 51 -13.24 -12.29 11.57
C ARG A 51 -13.57 -13.58 12.33
N LEU A 52 -12.61 -14.49 12.45
CA LEU A 52 -12.76 -15.71 13.24
C LEU A 52 -12.83 -15.39 14.74
N SER A 53 -11.88 -14.62 15.27
CA SER A 53 -11.85 -14.25 16.70
C SER A 53 -13.03 -13.37 17.10
N HIS A 54 -13.51 -12.49 16.22
CA HIS A 54 -14.69 -11.68 16.46
C HIS A 54 -15.97 -12.52 16.61
N ARG A 55 -16.15 -13.57 15.80
CA ARG A 55 -17.27 -14.51 15.97
C ARG A 55 -17.19 -15.26 17.30
N GLN A 56 -16.00 -15.69 17.69
CA GLN A 56 -15.78 -16.35 18.99
C GLN A 56 -16.07 -15.41 20.16
N TYR A 57 -15.60 -14.16 20.08
CA TYR A 57 -15.94 -13.11 21.05
C TYR A 57 -17.46 -12.95 21.20
N GLN A 58 -18.19 -12.84 20.08
CA GLN A 58 -19.65 -12.68 20.12
C GLN A 58 -20.33 -13.86 20.83
N LEU A 59 -19.91 -15.09 20.51
CA LEU A 59 -20.42 -16.30 21.16
C LEU A 59 -20.16 -16.28 22.67
N LYS A 60 -18.90 -16.09 23.07
CA LYS A 60 -18.49 -16.15 24.48
C LYS A 60 -19.06 -15.00 25.31
N LYS A 61 -19.19 -13.82 24.73
CA LYS A 61 -19.92 -12.70 25.35
C LYS A 61 -21.36 -13.07 25.64
N ASN A 62 -22.06 -13.67 24.68
CA ASN A 62 -23.46 -14.05 24.86
C ASN A 62 -23.63 -15.16 25.92
N GLU A 63 -22.72 -16.13 25.95
CA GLU A 63 -22.70 -17.16 26.99
C GLU A 63 -22.50 -16.55 28.38
N TYR A 64 -21.55 -15.62 28.53
CA TYR A 64 -21.35 -14.91 29.80
C TYR A 64 -22.58 -14.12 30.23
N LEU A 65 -23.21 -13.37 29.32
CA LEU A 65 -24.42 -12.61 29.62
C LEU A 65 -25.60 -13.51 30.01
N LYS A 66 -25.63 -14.77 29.53
CA LYS A 66 -26.68 -15.74 29.85
C LYS A 66 -26.45 -16.47 31.17
N PHE A 67 -25.22 -16.92 31.42
CA PHE A 67 -24.92 -17.83 32.52
C PHE A 67 -24.30 -17.12 33.74
N GLY A 68 -23.53 -16.06 33.55
CA GLY A 68 -22.93 -15.28 34.64
C GLY A 68 -21.94 -16.07 35.52
N THR A 69 -21.47 -17.24 35.09
CA THR A 69 -20.55 -18.08 35.88
C THR A 69 -19.11 -17.62 35.72
N LEU A 70 -18.26 -17.92 36.71
CA LEU A 70 -16.82 -17.62 36.66
C LEU A 70 -16.14 -18.22 35.41
N THR A 71 -16.52 -19.42 35.00
CA THR A 71 -16.04 -20.05 33.77
C THR A 71 -16.43 -19.23 32.54
N SER A 72 -17.71 -18.89 32.39
CA SER A 72 -18.18 -18.09 31.25
C SER A 72 -17.55 -16.69 31.20
N GLN A 73 -17.27 -16.09 32.36
CA GLN A 73 -16.56 -14.82 32.46
C GLN A 73 -15.11 -14.94 31.97
N THR A 74 -14.40 -15.99 32.39
CA THR A 74 -13.02 -16.26 31.98
C THR A 74 -12.93 -16.48 30.47
N GLU A 75 -13.83 -17.29 29.92
CA GLU A 75 -13.90 -17.55 28.48
C GLU A 75 -14.22 -16.28 27.67
N ALA A 76 -15.15 -15.46 28.14
CA ALA A 76 -15.46 -14.17 27.52
C ALA A 76 -14.27 -13.22 27.56
N GLN A 77 -13.51 -13.20 28.66
CA GLN A 77 -12.29 -12.40 28.78
C GLN A 77 -11.23 -12.85 27.78
N THR A 78 -10.93 -14.14 27.71
CA THR A 78 -9.96 -14.70 26.76
C THR A 78 -10.34 -14.39 25.31
N ALA A 79 -11.62 -14.61 24.94
CA ALA A 79 -12.09 -14.34 23.59
C ALA A 79 -12.09 -12.84 23.25
N THR A 80 -12.38 -11.97 24.23
CA THR A 80 -12.30 -10.51 24.06
C THR A 80 -10.86 -10.08 23.81
N LEU A 81 -9.91 -10.56 24.62
CA LEU A 81 -8.50 -10.24 24.47
C LEU A 81 -7.98 -10.67 23.09
N ASP A 82 -8.23 -11.91 22.67
CA ASP A 82 -7.80 -12.41 21.35
C ASP A 82 -8.36 -11.54 20.21
N MET A 83 -9.67 -11.23 20.24
CA MET A 83 -10.30 -10.38 19.23
C MET A 83 -9.66 -8.98 19.16
N LEU A 84 -9.38 -8.36 20.31
CA LEU A 84 -8.76 -7.02 20.36
C LEU A 84 -7.32 -7.03 19.83
N LEU A 85 -6.54 -8.07 20.15
CA LEU A 85 -5.18 -8.23 19.61
C LEU A 85 -5.19 -8.39 18.09
N LYS A 86 -6.10 -9.22 17.55
CA LYS A 86 -6.26 -9.40 16.10
C LYS A 86 -6.75 -8.14 15.39
N ARG A 87 -7.61 -7.35 16.04
CA ARG A 87 -8.03 -6.04 15.51
C ARG A 87 -6.84 -5.11 15.29
N ASP A 88 -5.91 -5.07 16.24
CA ASP A 88 -4.70 -4.25 16.11
C ASP A 88 -3.78 -4.78 15.00
N ASP A 89 -3.62 -6.10 14.88
CA ASP A 89 -2.82 -6.74 13.81
C ASP A 89 -3.36 -6.39 12.41
N VAL A 90 -4.69 -6.38 12.23
CA VAL A 90 -5.34 -5.99 10.97
C VAL A 90 -4.94 -4.56 10.58
N ILE A 91 -5.04 -3.63 11.52
CA ILE A 91 -4.73 -2.23 11.25
C ILE A 91 -3.24 -2.07 10.94
N ARG A 92 -2.36 -2.73 11.71
CA ARG A 92 -0.91 -2.70 11.48
C ARG A 92 -0.55 -3.20 10.09
N THR A 93 -1.02 -4.39 9.72
CA THR A 93 -0.74 -4.99 8.41
C THR A 93 -1.32 -4.17 7.26
N TYR A 94 -2.49 -3.56 7.43
CA TYR A 94 -3.06 -2.64 6.44
C TYR A 94 -2.18 -1.39 6.24
N LEU A 95 -1.75 -0.74 7.32
CA LEU A 95 -0.86 0.42 7.24
C LEU A 95 0.50 0.06 6.63
N THR A 96 1.06 -1.10 6.96
CA THR A 96 2.27 -1.63 6.34
C THR A 96 2.08 -1.85 4.84
N ALA A 97 0.96 -2.42 4.40
CA ALA A 97 0.65 -2.57 2.99
C ALA A 97 0.56 -1.21 2.27
N LEU A 98 -0.09 -0.20 2.89
CA LEU A 98 -0.12 1.16 2.33
C LEU A 98 1.28 1.76 2.19
N ARG A 99 2.13 1.61 3.20
CA ARG A 99 3.53 2.08 3.19
C ARG A 99 4.32 1.47 2.03
N LEU A 100 4.24 0.16 1.83
CA LEU A 100 4.91 -0.49 0.71
C LEU A 100 4.31 -0.07 -0.62
N LYS A 101 2.97 0.11 -0.68
CA LYS A 101 2.35 0.58 -1.92
C LYS A 101 2.81 1.97 -2.31
N LEU A 102 2.96 2.87 -1.34
CA LEU A 102 3.54 4.20 -1.53
C LEU A 102 5.00 4.12 -2.02
N ALA A 103 5.81 3.21 -1.46
CA ALA A 103 7.19 3.00 -1.89
C ALA A 103 7.29 2.54 -3.36
N GLU A 104 6.42 1.60 -3.74
CA GLU A 104 6.37 1.03 -5.09
C GLU A 104 5.65 1.92 -6.12
N THR A 105 4.96 2.98 -5.68
CA THR A 105 4.19 3.84 -6.59
C THR A 105 5.08 4.91 -7.21
N PRO A 106 5.33 4.86 -8.53
CA PRO A 106 6.10 5.89 -9.21
C PRO A 106 5.33 7.21 -9.23
N GLY A 107 6.04 8.33 -9.35
CA GLY A 107 5.43 9.66 -9.47
C GLY A 107 4.87 10.25 -8.17
N THR A 108 4.99 9.54 -7.06
CA THR A 108 4.73 10.09 -5.72
C THR A 108 5.83 11.10 -5.36
N ASP A 109 5.45 12.26 -4.84
CA ASP A 109 6.42 13.24 -4.35
C ASP A 109 7.25 12.64 -3.18
N PRO A 110 8.59 12.68 -3.23
CA PRO A 110 9.42 12.08 -2.20
C PRO A 110 9.19 12.67 -0.80
N LEU A 111 8.96 13.98 -0.68
CA LEU A 111 8.77 14.62 0.62
C LEU A 111 7.43 14.21 1.23
N ASP A 112 6.36 14.23 0.43
CA ASP A 112 5.04 13.78 0.87
C ASP A 112 5.06 12.29 1.27
N ARG A 113 5.80 11.46 0.50
CA ARG A 113 5.95 10.04 0.79
C ARG A 113 6.66 9.80 2.13
N GLU A 114 7.78 10.47 2.38
CA GLU A 114 8.50 10.32 3.66
C GLU A 114 7.68 10.83 4.85
N ALA A 115 6.91 11.90 4.66
CA ALA A 115 6.00 12.40 5.70
C ALA A 115 4.89 11.37 6.03
N LEU A 116 4.34 10.69 5.01
CA LEU A 116 3.37 9.62 5.21
C LEU A 116 4.01 8.38 5.87
N PHE A 117 5.24 8.03 5.50
CA PHE A 117 5.98 6.92 6.14
C PHE A 117 6.17 7.15 7.63
N ALA A 118 6.66 8.33 8.02
CA ALA A 118 6.87 8.66 9.42
C ALA A 118 5.57 8.54 10.25
N ARG A 119 4.45 9.03 9.70
CA ARG A 119 3.13 8.94 10.35
C ARG A 119 2.61 7.51 10.43
N ILE A 120 2.79 6.71 9.36
CA ILE A 120 2.44 5.28 9.38
C ILE A 120 3.26 4.55 10.44
N ASP A 121 4.57 4.75 10.48
CA ASP A 121 5.47 4.08 11.41
C ASP A 121 5.13 4.45 12.86
N GLN A 122 4.74 5.71 13.11
CA GLN A 122 4.22 6.16 14.41
C GLN A 122 2.94 5.41 14.83
N GLU A 123 1.95 5.26 13.94
CA GLU A 123 0.71 4.56 14.25
C GLU A 123 0.92 3.05 14.43
N VAL A 124 1.78 2.43 13.62
CA VAL A 124 2.16 1.01 13.76
C VAL A 124 2.84 0.75 15.12
N ASN A 125 3.76 1.63 15.53
CA ASN A 125 4.41 1.53 16.84
C ASN A 125 3.42 1.73 17.99
N TRP A 126 2.48 2.67 17.85
CA TRP A 126 1.45 2.83 18.87
C TRP A 126 0.53 1.61 18.98
N LEU A 127 0.14 0.99 17.86
CA LEU A 127 -0.65 -0.25 17.87
C LEU A 127 0.11 -1.39 18.56
N PHE A 128 1.43 -1.49 18.36
CA PHE A 128 2.27 -2.44 19.09
C PHE A 128 2.22 -2.21 20.62
N GLN A 129 2.36 -0.95 21.06
CA GLN A 129 2.25 -0.59 22.48
C GLN A 129 0.84 -0.85 23.04
N HIS A 130 -0.20 -0.61 22.23
CA HIS A 130 -1.59 -0.89 22.59
C HIS A 130 -1.82 -2.40 22.79
N GLN A 131 -1.24 -3.26 21.94
CA GLN A 131 -1.25 -4.72 22.14
C GLN A 131 -0.56 -5.13 23.45
N THR A 132 0.58 -4.52 23.80
CA THR A 132 1.23 -4.78 25.10
C THR A 132 0.34 -4.40 26.28
N LYS A 133 -0.38 -3.28 26.21
CA LYS A 133 -1.36 -2.90 27.24
C LYS A 133 -2.51 -3.91 27.35
N LEU A 134 -3.04 -4.37 26.23
CA LEU A 134 -4.09 -5.39 26.20
C LEU A 134 -3.62 -6.70 26.86
N GLN A 135 -2.40 -7.15 26.57
CA GLN A 135 -1.84 -8.38 27.16
C GLN A 135 -1.64 -8.28 28.67
N ASN A 136 -1.35 -7.09 29.19
CA ASN A 136 -1.17 -6.85 30.62
C ASN A 136 -2.50 -6.65 31.37
N THR A 137 -3.63 -6.75 30.67
CA THR A 137 -4.95 -6.53 31.26
C THR A 137 -5.52 -7.80 31.89
N THR A 138 -6.00 -7.70 33.13
CA THR A 138 -6.49 -8.85 33.91
C THR A 138 -8.01 -8.91 34.09
N SER A 139 -8.78 -7.94 33.59
CA SER A 139 -10.24 -7.91 33.73
C SER A 139 -10.97 -7.44 32.47
N LEU A 140 -12.24 -7.85 32.33
CA LEU A 140 -13.12 -7.39 31.25
C LEU A 140 -13.35 -5.88 31.22
N ALA A 141 -13.48 -5.26 32.40
CA ALA A 141 -13.67 -3.80 32.51
C ALA A 141 -12.46 -3.05 31.96
N GLU A 142 -11.26 -3.50 32.31
CA GLU A 142 -10.02 -2.91 31.82
C GLU A 142 -9.80 -3.18 30.32
N LEU A 143 -10.17 -4.36 29.81
CA LEU A 143 -10.12 -4.64 28.35
C LEU A 143 -11.03 -3.68 27.59
N SER A 144 -12.22 -3.42 28.12
CA SER A 144 -13.15 -2.45 27.53
C SER A 144 -12.56 -1.03 27.56
N ARG A 145 -11.95 -0.62 28.68
CA ARG A 145 -11.31 0.69 28.82
C ARG A 145 -10.15 0.87 27.83
N VAL A 146 -9.24 -0.10 27.76
CA VAL A 146 -8.10 -0.07 26.82
C VAL A 146 -8.61 -0.07 25.37
N SER A 147 -9.62 -0.89 25.04
CA SER A 147 -10.20 -0.91 23.69
C SER A 147 -10.73 0.45 23.21
N GLN A 148 -11.25 1.29 24.12
CA GLN A 148 -11.72 2.64 23.79
C GLN A 148 -10.58 3.60 23.40
N GLU A 149 -9.34 3.31 23.81
CA GLU A 149 -8.16 4.08 23.37
C GLU A 149 -8.00 4.00 21.85
N LEU A 150 -8.12 2.80 21.26
CA LEU A 150 -8.13 2.64 19.80
C LEU A 150 -9.33 3.32 19.16
N GLN A 151 -10.53 3.18 19.73
CA GLN A 151 -11.73 3.81 19.16
C GLN A 151 -11.57 5.32 19.01
N THR A 152 -10.96 5.97 20.01
CA THR A 152 -10.69 7.42 19.98
C THR A 152 -9.65 7.78 18.93
N ARG A 153 -8.66 6.91 18.72
CA ARG A 153 -7.56 7.14 17.76
C ARG A 153 -7.89 6.72 16.33
N TYR A 154 -8.94 5.92 16.13
CA TYR A 154 -9.26 5.31 14.85
C TYR A 154 -9.52 6.34 13.73
N THR A 155 -10.11 7.49 14.05
CA THR A 155 -10.33 8.57 13.06
C THR A 155 -9.01 9.13 12.51
N THR A 156 -7.98 9.25 13.35
CA THR A 156 -6.63 9.64 12.93
C THR A 156 -5.99 8.60 12.01
N ILE A 157 -6.13 7.31 12.35
CA ILE A 157 -5.64 6.20 11.52
C ILE A 157 -6.37 6.16 10.17
N GLN A 158 -7.69 6.34 10.19
CA GLN A 158 -8.52 6.36 8.98
C GLN A 158 -8.15 7.54 8.07
N LEU A 159 -7.96 8.73 8.63
CA LEU A 159 -7.46 9.90 7.89
C LEU A 159 -6.12 9.60 7.21
N LEU A 160 -5.17 9.03 7.95
CA LEU A 160 -3.85 8.66 7.41
C LEU A 160 -3.96 7.65 6.26
N ALA A 161 -4.85 6.67 6.38
CA ALA A 161 -5.11 5.71 5.32
C ALA A 161 -5.63 6.39 4.04
N TYR A 162 -6.59 7.31 4.17
CA TYR A 162 -7.14 8.05 3.03
C TYR A 162 -6.10 8.97 2.38
N GLN A 163 -5.30 9.68 3.17
CA GLN A 163 -4.21 10.50 2.63
C GLN A 163 -3.17 9.66 1.88
N SER A 164 -2.85 8.47 2.41
CA SER A 164 -1.96 7.52 1.74
C SER A 164 -2.53 7.02 0.41
N LEU A 165 -3.82 6.65 0.39
CA LEU A 165 -4.52 6.22 -0.83
C LEU A 165 -4.58 7.34 -1.88
N THR A 166 -4.89 8.57 -1.47
CA THR A 166 -4.86 9.74 -2.36
C THR A 166 -3.48 9.90 -3.00
N SER A 167 -2.42 9.85 -2.20
CA SER A 167 -1.04 10.00 -2.67
C SER A 167 -0.65 8.87 -3.65
N ILE A 168 -1.05 7.62 -3.38
CA ILE A 168 -0.86 6.49 -4.31
C ILE A 168 -1.58 6.73 -5.64
N LEU A 169 -2.85 7.16 -5.60
CA LEU A 169 -3.64 7.39 -6.81
C LEU A 169 -3.06 8.53 -7.65
N ALA A 170 -2.70 9.63 -7.00
CA ALA A 170 -2.12 10.80 -7.64
C ALA A 170 -0.71 10.52 -8.18
N GLY A 171 0.13 9.78 -7.43
CA GLY A 171 1.45 9.35 -7.89
C GLY A 171 1.39 8.55 -9.19
N LYS A 172 0.49 7.56 -9.27
CA LYS A 172 0.25 6.81 -10.52
C LYS A 172 -0.13 7.72 -11.70
N GLN A 173 -0.97 8.73 -11.45
CA GLN A 173 -1.36 9.70 -12.47
C GLN A 173 -0.19 10.59 -12.90
N ASN A 174 0.66 11.03 -11.98
CA ASN A 174 1.90 11.74 -12.30
C ASN A 174 2.81 10.89 -13.20
N GLY A 175 3.02 9.62 -12.84
CA GLY A 175 3.83 8.70 -13.64
C GLY A 175 3.30 8.55 -15.07
N LEU A 176 1.99 8.34 -15.22
CA LEU A 176 1.35 8.26 -16.54
C LEU A 176 1.41 9.59 -17.31
N ARG A 177 1.17 10.72 -16.63
CA ARG A 177 1.22 12.06 -17.24
C ARG A 177 2.61 12.35 -17.80
N SER A 178 3.67 12.07 -17.04
CA SER A 178 5.05 12.27 -17.50
C SER A 178 5.38 11.45 -18.76
N GLN A 179 4.89 10.21 -18.84
CA GLN A 179 5.03 9.38 -20.04
C GLN A 179 4.28 10.00 -21.23
N LEU A 180 3.00 10.36 -21.04
CA LEU A 180 2.19 10.97 -22.09
C LEU A 180 2.74 12.32 -22.57
N GLN A 181 3.29 13.13 -21.67
CA GLN A 181 3.98 14.37 -22.00
C GLN A 181 5.21 14.10 -22.88
N THR A 182 6.01 13.10 -22.53
CA THR A 182 7.17 12.69 -23.34
C THR A 182 6.74 12.28 -24.76
N HIS A 183 5.73 11.42 -24.87
CA HIS A 183 5.19 11.00 -26.16
C HIS A 183 4.60 12.17 -26.97
N LEU A 184 3.89 13.09 -26.31
CA LEU A 184 3.36 14.29 -26.95
C LEU A 184 4.49 15.15 -27.54
N GLN A 185 5.61 15.34 -26.83
CA GLN A 185 6.74 16.11 -27.35
C GLN A 185 7.43 15.42 -28.53
N THR A 186 7.57 14.09 -28.48
CA THR A 186 8.08 13.32 -29.62
C THR A 186 7.17 13.51 -30.84
N LEU A 187 5.86 13.40 -30.67
CA LEU A 187 4.90 13.56 -31.76
C LEU A 187 4.87 14.99 -32.30
N LYS A 188 4.97 16.02 -31.45
CA LYS A 188 5.14 17.41 -31.92
C LYS A 188 6.34 17.54 -32.85
N SER A 189 7.47 16.96 -32.47
CA SER A 189 8.68 16.98 -33.30
C SER A 189 8.48 16.26 -34.64
N SER A 190 7.79 15.11 -34.66
CA SER A 190 7.46 14.41 -35.90
C SER A 190 6.49 15.19 -36.79
N VAL A 191 5.45 15.81 -36.22
CA VAL A 191 4.52 16.66 -36.96
C VAL A 191 5.24 17.89 -37.54
N ASP A 192 6.19 18.47 -36.81
CA ASP A 192 7.00 19.58 -37.31
C ASP A 192 7.86 19.17 -38.51
N GLN A 193 8.38 17.94 -38.55
CA GLN A 193 9.11 17.40 -39.71
C GLN A 193 8.21 17.24 -40.94
N ILE A 194 6.99 16.73 -40.77
CA ILE A 194 5.97 16.62 -41.83
C ILE A 194 5.59 18.01 -42.34
N ARG A 195 5.46 19.00 -41.44
CA ARG A 195 5.19 20.38 -41.85
C ARG A 195 6.33 20.95 -42.71
N GLN A 196 7.57 20.61 -42.38
CA GLN A 196 8.75 21.04 -43.14
C GLN A 196 8.86 20.34 -44.51
N SER A 197 8.29 19.14 -44.69
CA SER A 197 8.19 18.49 -46.02
C SER A 197 7.16 19.14 -46.94
N GLY A 198 6.35 20.07 -46.42
CA GLY A 198 5.30 20.78 -47.17
C GLY A 198 3.93 20.11 -47.13
N GLU A 199 3.78 19.04 -46.35
CA GLU A 199 2.51 18.35 -46.14
C GLU A 199 1.61 19.08 -45.14
N SER A 200 0.29 18.89 -45.27
CA SER A 200 -0.68 19.55 -44.40
C SER A 200 -0.78 18.87 -43.03
N THR A 201 -0.51 19.62 -41.97
CA THR A 201 -0.56 19.12 -40.58
C THR A 201 -1.81 19.54 -39.80
N GLN A 202 -2.80 20.18 -40.43
CA GLN A 202 -3.90 20.85 -39.74
C GLN A 202 -4.68 19.93 -38.78
N LEU A 203 -4.94 18.68 -39.20
CA LEU A 203 -5.62 17.68 -38.35
C LEU A 203 -4.75 17.27 -37.15
N LEU A 204 -3.46 17.01 -37.40
CA LEU A 204 -2.47 16.62 -36.40
C LEU A 204 -2.29 17.72 -35.35
N ASP A 205 -2.14 18.97 -35.78
CA ASP A 205 -1.97 20.14 -34.91
C ASP A 205 -3.18 20.31 -33.96
N ARG A 206 -4.40 20.11 -34.48
CA ARG A 206 -5.62 20.13 -33.66
C ARG A 206 -5.62 19.03 -32.60
N TRP A 207 -5.24 17.80 -32.95
CA TRP A 207 -5.17 16.71 -31.98
C TRP A 207 -4.06 16.92 -30.95
N LEU A 208 -2.92 17.50 -31.34
CA LEU A 208 -1.84 17.87 -30.42
C LEU A 208 -2.31 18.90 -29.39
N VAL A 209 -3.06 19.92 -29.82
CA VAL A 209 -3.64 20.93 -28.91
C VAL A 209 -4.66 20.29 -27.96
N GLN A 210 -5.54 19.42 -28.46
CA GLN A 210 -6.52 18.72 -27.61
C GLN A 210 -5.83 17.81 -26.57
N ALA A 211 -4.79 17.09 -26.99
CA ALA A 211 -4.00 16.25 -26.09
C ALA A 211 -3.33 17.06 -24.98
N GLN A 212 -2.77 18.23 -25.32
CA GLN A 212 -2.16 19.17 -24.37
C GLN A 212 -3.19 19.71 -23.36
N GLN A 213 -4.33 20.19 -23.83
CA GLN A 213 -5.40 20.70 -22.96
C GLN A 213 -5.90 19.65 -21.98
N ARG A 214 -6.05 18.40 -22.43
CA ARG A 214 -6.44 17.28 -21.56
C ARG A 214 -5.39 16.95 -20.50
N LEU A 215 -4.10 17.07 -20.81
CA LEU A 215 -3.04 16.90 -19.81
C LEU A 215 -3.12 17.99 -18.72
N GLU A 216 -3.42 19.23 -19.11
CA GLU A 216 -3.60 20.36 -18.18
C GLU A 216 -4.82 20.16 -17.29
N LEU A 217 -5.97 19.76 -17.87
CA LEU A 217 -7.18 19.43 -17.10
C LEU A 217 -6.96 18.25 -16.14
N SER A 218 -6.19 17.24 -16.55
CA SER A 218 -5.78 16.16 -15.64
C SER A 218 -5.00 16.70 -14.44
N LEU A 219 -4.01 17.56 -14.69
CA LEU A 219 -3.20 18.15 -13.61
C LEU A 219 -4.06 18.96 -12.65
N GLU A 220 -4.91 19.84 -13.16
CA GLU A 220 -5.83 20.66 -12.36
C GLU A 220 -6.67 19.79 -11.42
N ARG A 221 -7.29 18.72 -11.96
CA ARG A 221 -8.13 17.81 -11.18
C ARG A 221 -7.34 17.02 -10.15
N GLN A 222 -6.13 16.56 -10.51
CA GLN A 222 -5.28 15.88 -9.54
C GLN A 222 -4.93 16.78 -8.36
N THR A 223 -4.46 18.00 -8.65
CA THR A 223 -4.06 18.96 -7.61
C THR A 223 -5.26 19.36 -6.73
N ALA A 224 -6.46 19.49 -7.30
CA ALA A 224 -7.68 19.72 -6.53
C ALA A 224 -7.99 18.58 -5.55
N GLY A 225 -7.81 17.32 -5.98
CA GLY A 225 -7.96 16.14 -5.13
C GLY A 225 -6.92 16.08 -4.00
N GLU A 226 -5.65 16.31 -4.33
CA GLU A 226 -4.54 16.36 -3.36
C GLU A 226 -4.75 17.46 -2.31
N PHE A 227 -5.12 18.66 -2.75
CA PHE A 227 -5.39 19.79 -1.87
C PHE A 227 -6.57 19.53 -0.93
N THR A 228 -7.62 18.90 -1.42
CA THR A 228 -8.77 18.50 -0.60
C THR A 228 -8.35 17.48 0.46
N SER A 229 -7.52 16.50 0.09
CA SER A 229 -6.96 15.50 1.01
C SER A 229 -6.06 16.10 2.11
N GLN A 230 -5.27 17.13 1.77
CA GLN A 230 -4.42 17.84 2.74
C GLN A 230 -5.23 18.64 3.77
N LYS A 231 -6.45 19.07 3.42
CA LYS A 231 -7.35 19.79 4.33
C LYS A 231 -8.14 18.90 5.29
N LEU A 232 -8.11 17.58 5.09
CA LEU A 232 -8.82 16.67 5.96
C LEU A 232 -8.17 16.61 7.34
N THR A 233 -9.03 16.56 8.37
CA THR A 233 -8.69 16.51 9.78
C THR A 233 -9.46 15.37 10.45
N PRO A 234 -9.00 14.85 11.61
CA PRO A 234 -9.74 13.82 12.34
C PRO A 234 -11.16 14.26 12.79
N GLN A 235 -11.44 15.57 12.79
CA GLN A 235 -12.73 16.15 13.21
C GLN A 235 -13.76 16.23 12.06
N ASN A 236 -13.38 15.92 10.82
CA ASN A 236 -14.32 15.89 9.71
C ASN A 236 -15.42 14.83 9.96
N ARG A 237 -16.69 15.26 9.94
CA ARG A 237 -17.84 14.43 10.34
C ARG A 237 -18.01 13.15 9.50
N ASN A 238 -17.58 13.16 8.24
CA ASN A 238 -17.72 12.02 7.34
C ASN A 238 -16.48 11.86 6.45
N LEU A 239 -15.37 11.40 7.03
CA LEU A 239 -14.13 11.14 6.31
C LEU A 239 -14.31 10.21 5.10
N VAL A 240 -15.24 9.25 5.17
CA VAL A 240 -15.54 8.33 4.06
C VAL A 240 -16.08 9.12 2.86
N GLN A 241 -17.09 9.97 3.07
CA GLN A 241 -17.69 10.75 1.98
C GLN A 241 -16.69 11.75 1.40
N GLU A 242 -15.89 12.40 2.25
CA GLU A 242 -14.82 13.30 1.77
C GLU A 242 -13.81 12.55 0.90
N PHE A 243 -13.40 11.35 1.31
CA PHE A 243 -12.52 10.51 0.51
C PHE A 243 -13.15 10.08 -0.82
N LEU A 244 -14.44 9.73 -0.84
CA LEU A 244 -15.16 9.41 -2.09
C LEU A 244 -15.19 10.60 -3.06
N ASN A 245 -15.33 11.84 -2.55
CA ASN A 245 -15.28 13.04 -3.37
C ASN A 245 -13.87 13.28 -3.95
N ILE A 246 -12.82 13.04 -3.15
CA ILE A 246 -11.43 13.07 -3.62
C ILE A 246 -11.22 12.01 -4.71
N GLU A 247 -11.65 10.77 -4.47
CA GLU A 247 -11.53 9.67 -5.42
C GLU A 247 -12.25 9.99 -6.74
N PHE A 248 -13.45 10.58 -6.67
CA PHE A 248 -14.19 11.03 -7.86
C PHE A 248 -13.40 12.07 -8.66
N THR A 249 -12.84 13.07 -7.98
CA THR A 249 -12.01 14.11 -8.62
C THR A 249 -10.76 13.50 -9.29
N LEU A 250 -10.12 12.54 -8.63
CA LEU A 250 -8.99 11.82 -9.21
C LEU A 250 -9.42 10.92 -10.39
N LYS A 251 -10.62 10.35 -10.38
CA LYS A 251 -11.18 9.62 -11.53
C LYS A 251 -11.36 10.54 -12.74
N GLU A 252 -11.82 11.77 -12.54
CA GLU A 252 -11.89 12.78 -13.62
C GLU A 252 -10.49 13.08 -14.19
N SER A 253 -9.49 13.30 -13.33
CA SER A 253 -8.09 13.47 -13.77
C SER A 253 -7.63 12.29 -14.65
N HIS A 254 -7.88 11.06 -14.21
CA HIS A 254 -7.49 9.86 -14.95
C HIS A 254 -8.22 9.73 -16.29
N GLN A 255 -9.49 10.14 -16.34
CA GLN A 255 -10.27 10.15 -17.58
C GLN A 255 -9.62 11.06 -18.63
N TYR A 256 -9.18 12.26 -18.26
CA TYR A 256 -8.46 13.13 -19.19
C TYR A 256 -7.14 12.52 -19.69
N LEU A 257 -6.39 11.79 -18.84
CA LEU A 257 -5.19 11.07 -19.29
C LEU A 257 -5.50 9.98 -20.32
N LYS A 258 -6.61 9.24 -20.15
CA LYS A 258 -7.07 8.25 -21.14
C LYS A 258 -7.42 8.90 -22.48
N GLU A 259 -8.09 10.04 -22.42
CA GLU A 259 -8.46 10.78 -23.63
C GLU A 259 -7.24 11.39 -24.32
N THR A 260 -6.23 11.83 -23.57
CA THR A 260 -4.93 12.21 -24.15
C THR A 260 -4.32 11.02 -24.89
N LEU A 261 -4.23 9.84 -24.26
CA LEU A 261 -3.69 8.64 -24.89
C LEU A 261 -4.41 8.32 -26.21
N PHE A 262 -5.74 8.40 -26.22
CA PHE A 262 -6.53 8.21 -27.44
C PHE A 262 -6.14 9.21 -28.53
N SER A 263 -6.04 10.51 -28.22
CA SER A 263 -5.59 11.51 -29.19
C SER A 263 -4.18 11.22 -29.72
N LEU A 264 -3.24 10.77 -28.87
CA LEU A 264 -1.89 10.41 -29.32
C LEU A 264 -1.91 9.21 -30.26
N GLN A 265 -2.77 8.21 -30.00
CA GLN A 265 -2.92 7.05 -30.87
C GLN A 265 -3.47 7.43 -32.25
N GLU A 266 -4.43 8.35 -32.33
CA GLU A 266 -4.95 8.83 -33.61
C GLU A 266 -3.89 9.60 -34.40
N ILE A 267 -3.07 10.43 -33.75
CA ILE A 267 -1.92 11.08 -34.40
C ILE A 267 -0.96 10.06 -34.99
N ILE A 268 -0.61 9.01 -34.24
CA ILE A 268 0.30 7.96 -34.71
C ILE A 268 -0.26 7.25 -35.94
N LYS A 269 -1.57 6.92 -35.94
CA LYS A 269 -2.22 6.26 -37.08
C LYS A 269 -2.16 7.13 -38.34
N GLU A 270 -2.45 8.41 -38.19
CA GLU A 270 -2.45 9.35 -39.31
C GLU A 270 -1.04 9.59 -39.87
N ILE A 271 0.01 9.57 -39.03
CA ILE A 271 1.40 9.71 -39.49
C ILE A 271 1.89 8.47 -40.26
N ILE A 272 1.40 7.27 -39.91
CA ILE A 272 1.85 6.00 -40.52
C ILE A 272 1.14 5.74 -41.86
N THR A 273 -0.03 6.35 -42.08
CA THR A 273 -0.86 6.13 -43.27
C THR A 273 -0.37 6.98 -44.44
#